data_AF-A0A545U069-F1
#
_entry.id   AF-A0A545U069-F1
#
_cell.length_a   1.000
_cell.length_b   1.000
_cell.length_c   1.000
_cell.angle_alpha   90.00
_cell.angle_beta   90.00
_cell.angle_gamma   90.00
#
_symmetry.space_group_name_H-M   'P 1'
#
loop_
_entity.id
_entity.type
_entity.pdbx_description
1 polymer ?
#
loop_
_entity_poly.entity_id
_entity_poly.type
_entity_poly.pdbx_seq_one_letter_code
_entity_poly.pdbx_strand_id
1 'polypeptide(L)'
;MALETPLKTPNGIELKKALLVITMLSDSCTDNFHYAVQSQMVKEPSGNMVTKYDPVSKENRRRHTNYQVSIFGSEKLLREGQPPIGLMINEENQEAGFLFEPEDNDKQLIEQAYEHLNQIYPDAKQINISDLGLY
;
A
#
# COMPACT_ATOMS: atom_id res chain seq x y z
N MET A 1 6.09 13.73 24.35
CA MET A 1 6.26 12.40 24.99
C MET A 1 6.86 11.45 23.97
N ALA A 2 7.67 10.49 24.40
CA ALA A 2 8.49 9.64 23.53
C ALA A 2 7.98 8.19 23.51
N LEU A 3 8.22 7.48 22.41
CA LEU A 3 7.77 6.11 22.13
C LEU A 3 8.09 5.12 23.27
N GLU A 4 7.17 4.16 23.51
CA GLU A 4 7.37 3.06 24.45
C GLU A 4 7.93 1.79 23.78
N THR A 5 7.72 1.60 22.46
CA THR A 5 8.08 0.35 21.77
C THR A 5 9.33 0.52 20.91
N PRO A 6 10.41 -0.25 21.16
CA PRO A 6 11.63 -0.18 20.36
C PRO A 6 11.39 -0.75 18.96
N LEU A 7 11.60 0.06 17.93
CA LEU A 7 11.54 -0.38 16.54
C LEU A 7 12.90 -0.95 16.13
N LYS A 8 12.92 -2.20 15.67
CA LYS A 8 14.13 -2.82 15.14
C LYS A 8 14.24 -2.52 13.64
N THR A 9 15.23 -1.72 13.25
CA THR A 9 15.49 -1.48 11.83
C THR A 9 16.05 -2.73 11.16
N PRO A 10 16.02 -2.82 9.81
CA PRO A 10 16.62 -3.92 9.05
C PRO A 10 18.09 -4.19 9.37
N ASN A 11 18.80 -3.15 9.81
CA ASN A 11 20.22 -3.21 10.17
C ASN A 11 20.44 -3.66 11.62
N GLY A 12 19.37 -4.10 12.32
CA GLY A 12 19.42 -4.56 13.71
C GLY A 12 19.49 -3.43 14.74
N ILE A 13 19.28 -2.17 14.34
CA ILE A 13 19.31 -1.03 15.27
C ILE A 13 17.96 -0.93 15.96
N GLU A 14 17.95 -1.07 17.27
CA GLU A 14 16.76 -0.78 18.09
C GLU A 14 16.65 0.72 18.36
N LEU A 15 15.64 1.34 17.77
CA LEU A 15 15.36 2.76 17.94
C LEU A 15 14.30 2.95 19.03
N LYS A 16 14.73 3.47 20.18
CA LYS A 16 13.83 3.89 21.27
C LYS A 16 13.00 5.13 20.93
N LYS A 17 13.44 5.92 19.95
CA LYS A 17 12.72 7.08 19.40
C LYS A 17 12.94 7.16 17.89
N ALA A 18 11.95 6.79 17.11
CA ALA A 18 11.95 6.87 15.66
C ALA A 18 10.67 7.55 15.18
N LEU A 19 10.78 8.34 14.13
CA LEU A 19 9.65 8.88 13.41
C LEU A 19 9.46 8.06 12.13
N LEU A 20 8.25 7.58 11.94
CA LEU A 20 7.83 6.91 10.73
C LEU A 20 7.18 7.94 9.80
N VAL A 21 7.68 7.99 8.57
CA VAL A 21 7.26 8.98 7.58
C VAL A 21 7.03 8.26 6.26
N ILE A 22 5.84 8.41 5.69
CA ILE A 22 5.54 7.91 4.35
C ILE A 22 6.20 8.85 3.34
N THR A 23 7.20 8.36 2.61
CA THR A 23 7.98 9.17 1.65
C THR A 23 7.58 8.92 0.20
N MET A 24 6.91 7.80 -0.06
CA MET A 24 6.42 7.46 -1.40
C MET A 24 5.07 6.75 -1.28
N LEU A 25 4.15 7.10 -2.18
CA LEU A 25 2.84 6.48 -2.33
C LEU A 25 2.64 6.21 -3.82
N SER A 26 2.38 4.95 -4.18
CA SER A 26 2.13 4.51 -5.55
C SER A 26 0.78 3.80 -5.60
N ASP A 27 -0.13 4.30 -6.42
CA ASP A 27 -1.45 3.71 -6.60
C ASP A 27 -1.45 2.82 -7.87
N SER A 28 -1.96 1.60 -7.74
CA SER A 28 -2.05 0.64 -8.83
C SER A 28 -3.45 0.05 -8.90
N CYS A 29 -4.10 0.18 -10.06
CA CYS A 29 -5.38 -0.46 -10.34
C CYS A 29 -5.14 -1.63 -11.30
N THR A 30 -5.53 -2.84 -10.91
CA THR A 30 -5.47 -4.00 -11.80
C THR A 30 -6.90 -4.42 -12.19
N ASP A 31 -7.20 -4.32 -13.48
CA ASP A 31 -8.48 -4.77 -14.05
C ASP A 31 -8.34 -6.21 -14.54
N ASN A 32 -8.96 -7.16 -13.83
CA ASN A 32 -8.96 -8.57 -14.22
C ASN A 32 -10.28 -8.95 -14.90
N PHE A 33 -10.22 -9.26 -16.19
CA PHE A 33 -11.35 -9.79 -16.96
C PHE A 33 -11.28 -11.32 -17.02
N HIS A 34 -12.33 -11.99 -16.54
CA HIS A 34 -12.47 -13.45 -16.70
C HIS A 34 -13.43 -13.75 -17.85
N TYR A 35 -12.97 -14.56 -18.80
CA TYR A 35 -13.81 -15.10 -19.87
C TYR A 35 -13.98 -16.61 -19.62
N ALA A 36 -15.23 -17.04 -19.41
CA ALA A 36 -15.57 -18.46 -19.47
C ALA A 36 -16.06 -18.76 -20.90
N VAL A 37 -15.40 -19.71 -21.56
CA VAL A 37 -15.87 -20.25 -22.83
C VAL A 37 -17.02 -21.19 -22.52
N GLN A 38 -18.21 -20.96 -23.07
CA GLN A 38 -19.27 -21.97 -22.99
C GLN A 38 -18.75 -23.21 -23.72
N SER A 39 -18.58 -24.30 -22.99
CA SER A 39 -17.98 -25.54 -23.48
C SER A 39 -18.76 -26.23 -24.62
N GLN A 40 -19.93 -25.70 -25.00
CA GLN A 40 -20.72 -26.17 -26.13
C GLN A 40 -20.70 -25.17 -27.28
N MET A 41 -20.26 -25.65 -28.45
CA MET A 41 -20.53 -24.97 -29.71
C MET A 41 -22.03 -24.92 -29.95
N VAL A 42 -22.57 -23.72 -30.19
CA VAL A 42 -23.99 -23.52 -30.44
C VAL A 42 -24.19 -23.37 -31.94
N LYS A 43 -25.16 -24.13 -32.48
CA LYS A 43 -25.54 -24.03 -33.88
C LYS A 43 -26.47 -22.84 -34.07
N GLU A 44 -26.07 -21.87 -34.87
CA GLU A 44 -26.91 -20.73 -35.20
C GLU A 44 -28.01 -21.08 -36.22
N PRO A 45 -29.06 -20.26 -36.35
CA PRO A 45 -30.09 -20.41 -37.38
C PRO A 45 -29.53 -20.40 -38.81
N SER A 46 -28.36 -19.78 -39.00
CA SER A 46 -27.57 -19.77 -40.24
C SER A 46 -26.91 -21.11 -40.57
N GLY A 47 -26.95 -22.08 -39.65
CA GLY A 47 -26.32 -23.40 -39.77
C GLY A 47 -24.86 -23.44 -39.32
N ASN A 48 -24.24 -22.29 -39.04
CA ASN A 48 -22.85 -22.20 -38.58
C ASN A 48 -22.70 -22.57 -37.11
N MET A 49 -21.59 -23.23 -36.78
CA MET A 49 -21.21 -23.53 -35.40
C MET A 49 -20.38 -22.37 -34.85
N VAL A 50 -20.84 -21.75 -33.78
CA VAL A 50 -20.14 -20.64 -33.12
C VAL A 50 -19.89 -20.97 -31.66
N THR A 51 -18.70 -20.61 -31.20
CA THR A 51 -18.34 -20.63 -29.77
C THR A 51 -19.01 -19.44 -29.10
N LYS A 52 -19.88 -19.70 -28.13
CA LYS A 52 -20.45 -18.64 -27.29
C LYS A 52 -19.56 -18.43 -26.06
N TYR A 53 -19.46 -17.18 -25.65
CA TYR A 53 -18.80 -16.79 -24.40
C TYR A 53 -19.88 -16.50 -23.37
N ASP A 54 -19.67 -16.92 -22.12
CA ASP A 54 -20.52 -16.45 -21.04
C ASP A 54 -20.31 -14.94 -20.85
N PRO A 55 -21.38 -14.19 -20.50
CA PRO A 55 -21.24 -12.78 -20.18
C PRO A 55 -20.25 -12.61 -19.02
N VAL A 56 -19.42 -11.57 -19.10
CA VAL A 56 -18.34 -11.25 -18.15
C VAL A 56 -18.85 -11.37 -16.71
N SER A 57 -18.33 -12.35 -15.97
CA SER A 57 -18.55 -12.41 -14.53
C SER A 57 -17.76 -11.27 -13.90
N LYS A 58 -18.48 -10.28 -13.35
CA LYS A 58 -18.04 -9.09 -12.58
C LYS A 58 -16.54 -8.75 -12.67
N GLU A 59 -16.28 -7.58 -13.24
CA GLU A 59 -15.03 -6.84 -13.10
C GLU A 59 -14.60 -6.78 -11.62
N ASN A 60 -13.59 -7.56 -11.24
CA ASN A 60 -12.95 -7.43 -9.93
C ASN A 60 -11.86 -6.39 -10.08
N ARG A 61 -12.24 -5.11 -9.99
CA ARG A 61 -11.27 -4.03 -9.82
C ARG A 61 -10.67 -4.16 -8.44
N ARG A 62 -9.41 -4.60 -8.38
CA ARG A 62 -8.64 -4.51 -7.14
C ARG A 62 -7.67 -3.36 -7.29
N ARG A 63 -7.95 -2.31 -6.54
CA ARG A 63 -7.04 -1.19 -6.36
C ARG A 63 -6.13 -1.57 -5.20
N HIS A 64 -4.83 -1.58 -5.45
CA HIS A 64 -3.83 -1.77 -4.41
C HIS A 64 -2.94 -0.54 -4.39
N THR A 65 -2.67 -0.04 -3.20
CA THR A 65 -1.74 1.06 -3.01
C THR A 65 -0.50 0.53 -2.31
N ASN A 66 0.67 0.84 -2.85
CA ASN A 66 1.97 0.54 -2.25
C ASN A 66 2.56 1.83 -1.68
N TYR A 67 3.08 1.78 -0.46
CA TYR A 67 3.72 2.92 0.17
C TYR A 67 5.02 2.56 0.87
N GLN A 68 5.97 3.50 0.85
CA GLN A 68 7.28 3.33 1.48
C GLN A 68 7.38 4.21 2.73
N VAL A 69 7.88 3.62 3.81
CA VAL A 69 8.08 4.30 5.09
C VAL A 69 9.57 4.46 5.35
N SER A 70 10.00 5.73 5.46
CA SER A 70 11.34 6.10 5.89
C SER A 70 11.38 6.33 7.40
N ILE A 71 12.52 5.97 8.01
CA ILE A 71 12.75 6.04 9.44
C ILE A 71 13.70 7.21 9.74
N PHE A 72 13.25 8.16 10.55
CA PHE A 72 14.07 9.29 11.02
C PHE A 72 14.33 9.20 12.52
N GLY A 73 15.53 9.59 12.97
CA GLY A 73 15.88 9.56 14.39
C GLY A 73 15.27 10.71 15.21
N SER A 74 14.85 11.80 14.54
CA SER A 74 14.16 12.92 15.18
C SER A 74 13.50 13.84 14.16
N GLU A 75 12.56 14.68 14.62
CA GLU A 75 11.87 15.66 13.78
C GLU A 75 12.82 16.75 13.29
N LYS A 76 13.83 17.08 14.12
CA LYS A 76 14.87 18.04 13.77
C LYS A 76 15.64 17.60 12.53
N LEU A 77 16.05 16.33 12.46
CA LEU A 77 16.77 15.78 11.30
C LEU A 77 15.92 15.85 10.03
N LEU A 78 14.62 15.56 10.15
CA LEU A 78 13.68 15.66 9.04
C LEU A 78 13.55 17.10 8.54
N ARG A 79 13.42 18.09 9.45
CA ARG A 79 13.36 19.52 9.10
C ARG A 79 14.65 20.07 8.52
N GLU A 80 15.80 19.51 8.91
CA GLU A 80 17.11 19.88 8.38
C GLU A 80 17.43 19.22 7.03
N GLY A 81 16.51 18.41 6.47
CA GLY A 81 16.70 17.72 5.18
C GLY A 81 17.75 16.61 5.22
N GLN A 82 18.04 16.07 6.41
CA GLN A 82 18.99 14.97 6.56
C GLN A 82 18.42 13.68 5.95
N PRO A 83 19.27 12.78 5.42
CA PRO A 83 18.83 11.51 4.89
C PRO A 83 18.19 10.63 5.98
N PRO A 84 17.22 9.77 5.63
CA PRO A 84 16.63 8.83 6.58
C PRO A 84 17.67 7.82 7.07
N ILE A 85 17.48 7.34 8.30
CA ILE A 85 18.33 6.32 8.94
C ILE A 85 18.16 4.97 8.23
N GLY A 86 16.97 4.73 7.68
CA GLY A 86 16.68 3.54 6.89
C GLY A 86 15.25 3.54 6.38
N LEU A 87 14.91 2.43 5.72
CA LEU A 87 13.57 2.14 5.26
C LEU A 87 12.99 1.04 6.13
N MET A 88 11.69 1.12 6.37
CA MET A 88 10.95 0.06 7.05
C MET A 88 10.70 -1.08 6.07
N ILE A 89 10.85 -2.32 6.55
CA ILE A 89 10.60 -3.54 5.78
C ILE A 89 9.22 -4.06 6.14
N ASN A 90 8.47 -4.50 5.14
CA ASN A 90 7.26 -5.26 5.33
C ASN A 90 7.62 -6.70 5.72
N GLU A 91 7.19 -7.14 6.90
CA GLU A 91 7.52 -8.45 7.45
C GLU A 91 6.98 -9.61 6.61
N GLU A 92 5.87 -9.43 5.90
CA GLU A 92 5.24 -10.48 5.08
C GLU A 92 6.07 -10.84 3.86
N ASN A 93 6.66 -9.82 3.21
CA ASN A 93 7.33 -9.98 1.91
C ASN A 93 8.85 -9.74 1.98
N GLN A 94 9.37 -9.30 3.13
CA GLN A 94 10.75 -8.85 3.33
C GLN A 94 11.22 -7.76 2.35
N GLU A 95 10.29 -6.97 1.83
CA GLU A 95 10.55 -5.88 0.88
C GLU A 95 10.34 -4.50 1.52
N ALA A 96 10.98 -3.48 0.97
CA ALA A 96 10.84 -2.08 1.39
C ALA A 96 9.55 -1.47 0.78
N GLY A 97 8.38 -1.91 1.26
CA GLY A 97 7.09 -1.40 0.81
C GLY A 97 5.90 -2.10 1.48
N PHE A 98 4.92 -1.31 1.91
CA PHE A 98 3.67 -1.78 2.49
C PHE A 98 2.56 -1.72 1.45
N LEU A 99 1.79 -2.80 1.35
CA LEU A 99 0.65 -2.90 0.45
C LEU A 99 -0.63 -2.81 1.27
N PHE A 100 -1.61 -2.04 0.78
CA PHE A 100 -2.97 -2.07 1.33
C PHE A 100 -4.00 -1.91 0.21
N GLU A 101 -5.20 -2.45 0.44
CA GLU A 101 -6.37 -2.18 -0.37
C GLU A 101 -7.13 -1.01 0.27
N PRO A 102 -7.34 0.13 -0.43
CA PRO A 102 -8.09 1.25 0.12
C PRO A 102 -9.55 0.83 0.38
N GLU A 103 -9.99 1.01 1.62
CA GLU A 103 -11.33 0.63 2.08
C GLU A 103 -12.40 1.63 1.61
N ASP A 104 -12.01 2.90 1.44
CA ASP A 104 -12.90 4.00 1.09
C ASP A 104 -12.31 4.82 -0.06
N ASN A 105 -13.04 4.93 -1.16
CA ASN A 105 -12.59 5.70 -2.32
C ASN A 105 -12.71 7.22 -2.12
N ASP A 106 -13.50 7.67 -1.13
CA ASP A 106 -13.72 9.09 -0.84
C ASP A 106 -12.67 9.66 0.14
N LYS A 107 -11.98 8.81 0.90
CA LYS A 107 -10.85 9.20 1.77
C LYS A 107 -9.56 9.38 0.98
N GLN A 108 -8.69 10.28 1.42
CA GLN A 108 -7.37 10.45 0.81
C GLN A 108 -6.52 9.19 1.03
N LEU A 109 -5.86 8.70 -0.03
CA LEU A 109 -5.02 7.50 0.05
C LEU A 109 -3.89 7.62 1.09
N ILE A 110 -3.35 8.83 1.28
CA ILE A 110 -2.29 9.06 2.27
C ILE A 110 -2.81 8.89 3.70
N GLU A 111 -4.04 9.31 3.99
CA GLU A 111 -4.68 9.13 5.29
C GLU A 111 -4.91 7.65 5.55
N GLN A 112 -5.43 6.92 4.56
CA GLN A 112 -5.62 5.47 4.64
C GLN A 112 -4.30 4.71 4.81
N ALA A 113 -3.21 5.18 4.19
CA ALA A 113 -1.88 4.60 4.36
C ALA A 113 -1.34 4.79 5.79
N TYR A 114 -1.58 5.96 6.41
CA TYR A 114 -1.27 6.18 7.83
C TYR A 114 -2.17 5.35 8.74
N GLU A 115 -3.47 5.23 8.45
CA GLU A 115 -4.39 4.35 9.18
C GLU A 115 -3.89 2.89 9.14
N HIS A 116 -3.52 2.39 7.96
CA HIS A 116 -2.95 1.05 7.78
C HIS A 116 -1.62 0.88 8.54
N LEU A 117 -0.71 1.87 8.46
CA LEU A 117 0.53 1.84 9.21
C LEU A 117 0.30 1.82 10.73
N ASN A 118 -0.74 2.50 11.21
CA ASN A 118 -1.14 2.52 12.62
C ASN A 118 -1.77 1.20 13.09
N GLN A 119 -2.41 0.45 12.20
CA GLN A 119 -2.87 -0.90 12.54
C GLN A 119 -1.70 -1.87 12.72
N ILE A 120 -0.66 -1.76 11.89
CA ILE A 120 0.52 -2.63 11.97
C ILE A 120 1.44 -2.21 13.13
N TYR A 121 1.62 -0.90 13.33
CA TYR A 121 2.50 -0.34 14.35
C TYR A 121 1.77 0.72 15.20
N PRO A 122 0.82 0.32 16.06
CA PRO A 122 -0.01 1.24 16.84
C PRO A 122 0.78 2.09 17.85
N ASP A 123 1.94 1.59 18.27
CA ASP A 123 2.79 2.29 19.24
C ASP A 123 3.76 3.28 18.59
N ALA A 124 3.86 3.29 17.25
CA ALA A 124 4.81 4.12 16.53
C ALA A 124 4.32 5.57 16.39
N LYS A 125 5.19 6.54 16.68
CA LYS A 125 4.90 7.95 16.41
C LYS A 125 5.02 8.20 14.90
N GLN A 126 3.88 8.39 14.26
CA GLN A 126 3.77 8.73 12.85
C GLN A 126 3.67 10.25 12.71
N ILE A 127 4.31 10.82 11.69
CA ILE A 127 4.18 12.23 11.36
C ILE A 127 3.84 12.36 9.89
N ASN A 128 2.75 13.05 9.60
CA ASN A 128 2.41 13.45 8.25
C ASN A 128 3.32 14.63 7.84
N ILE A 129 4.03 14.49 6.71
CA ILE A 129 4.95 15.51 6.21
C ILE A 129 4.21 16.83 5.94
N SER A 130 2.94 16.77 5.54
CA SER A 130 2.13 17.97 5.29
C SER A 130 1.97 18.85 6.55
N ASP A 131 1.96 18.25 7.74
CA ASP A 131 1.90 18.99 9.02
C ASP A 131 3.23 19.69 9.37
N LEU A 132 4.33 19.28 8.74
CA LEU A 132 5.65 19.87 9.00
C LEU A 132 5.90 21.14 8.19
N GLY A 133 5.05 21.45 7.19
CA GLY A 133 5.20 22.60 6.29
C GLY A 133 6.44 22.49 5.38
N LEU A 134 6.93 21.27 5.15
CA LEU A 134 8.03 20.98 4.23
C LEU A 134 7.43 20.87 2.82
N TYR A 135 7.44 22.00 2.09
CA TYR A 135 7.12 22.11 0.66
C TYR A 135 8.33 22.65 -0.10
#